data_AF-A0A927CJ33-F1
#
_entry.id   AF-A0A927CJ33-F1
#
_cell.length_a   1.000
_cell.length_b   1.000
_cell.length_c   1.000
_cell.angle_alpha   90.00
_cell.angle_beta   90.00
_cell.angle_gamma   90.00
#
_symmetry.space_group_name_H-M   'P 1'
#
loop_
_entity.id
_entity.type
_entity.pdbx_description
1 polymer ?
#
loop_
_entity_poly.entity_id
_entity_poly.type
_entity_poly.pdbx_seq_one_letter_code
_entity_poly.pdbx_strand_id
1 'polypeptide(L)'
;MGMGKKGTGMLLIGLVALLATACGNEGRPPALIDKEPGDSEPVQAAYTSLYETSVFLGDSITEGLAYHDALNEENVLAGAGKTAQFALENVEELAKRKPEHIFIQLGSDDLLWPTDDPKSYSLAYYAQLIDGIKDRLPDAAVTLLSVTPVTEEATRKEPRYRNIGDYNEGLKELAAREDVGYVDLSPLTAEHADLYDADGIHFQAEFYPILLDYLKDELDRRSGAQ
;
A
#
# COMPACT_ATOMS: atom_id res chain seq x y z
N MET A 1 14.90 -62.50 -39.64
CA MET A 1 16.13 -62.78 -38.87
C MET A 1 16.06 -61.97 -37.58
N GLY A 2 16.17 -62.47 -36.36
CA GLY A 2 16.21 -63.81 -35.78
C GLY A 2 15.98 -63.63 -34.28
N MET A 3 15.19 -64.51 -33.68
CA MET A 3 14.92 -64.57 -32.24
C MET A 3 16.20 -64.82 -31.44
N GLY A 4 16.29 -64.26 -30.23
CA GLY A 4 17.32 -64.60 -29.26
C GLY A 4 16.97 -64.14 -27.84
N LYS A 5 16.11 -64.89 -27.14
CA LYS A 5 16.01 -64.87 -25.67
C LYS A 5 16.95 -65.92 -25.09
N LYS A 6 17.83 -65.53 -24.15
CA LYS A 6 18.37 -66.29 -23.00
C LYS A 6 18.86 -65.21 -22.02
N GLY A 7 18.56 -65.14 -20.72
CA GLY A 7 18.12 -66.13 -19.75
C GLY A 7 19.21 -66.31 -18.69
N THR A 8 18.81 -66.23 -17.42
CA THR A 8 19.46 -66.78 -16.20
C THR A 8 20.33 -65.83 -15.36
N GLY A 9 20.06 -65.80 -14.04
CA GLY A 9 21.08 -65.48 -13.03
C GLY A 9 20.59 -64.79 -11.76
N MET A 10 19.91 -65.51 -10.88
CA MET A 10 19.54 -65.11 -9.52
C MET A 10 20.77 -65.14 -8.59
N LEU A 11 21.00 -64.10 -7.77
CA LEU A 11 21.58 -64.28 -6.43
C LEU A 11 21.24 -63.11 -5.50
N LEU A 12 21.02 -63.48 -4.24
CA LEU A 12 20.36 -62.76 -3.16
C LEU A 12 21.42 -62.39 -2.08
N ILE A 13 21.10 -61.38 -1.27
CA ILE A 13 21.59 -61.10 0.10
C ILE A 13 22.82 -60.17 0.22
N GLY A 14 22.66 -59.13 1.06
CA GLY A 14 23.67 -58.84 2.08
C GLY A 14 24.20 -57.41 2.20
N LEU A 15 23.42 -56.55 2.86
CA LEU A 15 23.77 -55.42 3.74
C LEU A 15 25.24 -54.93 3.78
N VAL A 16 25.46 -53.66 3.39
CA VAL A 16 26.48 -52.79 3.99
C VAL A 16 25.91 -51.38 4.14
N ALA A 17 25.69 -50.94 5.38
CA ALA A 17 25.44 -49.55 5.70
C ALA A 17 26.77 -48.79 5.64
N LEU A 18 26.89 -47.88 4.68
CA LEU A 18 27.95 -46.88 4.62
C LEU A 18 27.31 -45.51 4.83
N LEU A 19 27.62 -44.92 5.98
CA LEU A 19 27.32 -43.52 6.30
C LEU A 19 28.09 -42.63 5.32
N ALA A 20 27.35 -41.88 4.52
CA ALA A 20 27.88 -40.76 3.76
C ALA A 20 26.98 -39.55 4.02
N THR A 21 27.49 -38.65 4.85
CA THR A 21 26.97 -37.30 5.04
C THR A 21 27.24 -36.51 3.76
N ALA A 22 26.19 -36.07 3.07
CA ALA A 22 26.29 -35.04 2.04
C ALA A 22 25.04 -34.16 2.11
N CYS A 23 25.25 -32.94 2.61
CA CYS A 23 24.26 -31.87 2.67
C CYS A 23 23.93 -31.33 1.27
N GLY A 24 22.69 -30.91 1.07
CA GLY A 24 22.30 -30.05 -0.06
C GLY A 24 20.90 -30.34 -0.57
N ASN A 25 19.91 -29.79 0.13
CA ASN A 25 18.47 -30.04 -0.01
C ASN A 25 17.89 -29.36 -1.28
N GLU A 26 17.23 -30.13 -2.14
CA GLU A 26 16.34 -29.59 -3.18
C GLU A 26 15.00 -29.17 -2.57
N GLY A 27 14.50 -28.00 -2.99
CA GLY A 27 13.08 -27.68 -3.14
C GLY A 27 12.14 -27.88 -1.95
N ARG A 28 11.87 -26.80 -1.20
CA ARG A 28 10.57 -26.60 -0.56
C ARG A 28 10.04 -25.21 -0.92
N PRO A 29 8.83 -25.07 -1.49
CA PRO A 29 8.19 -23.77 -1.59
C PRO A 29 8.01 -23.20 -0.18
N PRO A 30 8.06 -21.86 0.01
CA PRO A 30 7.81 -21.28 1.32
C PRO A 30 6.45 -21.75 1.81
N ALA A 31 6.42 -22.30 3.02
CA ALA A 31 5.19 -22.64 3.70
C ALA A 31 4.37 -21.36 3.84
N LEU A 32 3.11 -21.41 3.43
CA LEU A 32 2.10 -20.44 3.85
C LEU A 32 2.15 -20.42 5.39
N ILE A 33 2.54 -19.28 5.95
CA ILE A 33 2.43 -19.05 7.37
C ILE A 33 0.93 -18.93 7.62
N ASP A 34 0.35 -19.90 8.32
CA ASP A 34 -0.99 -19.79 8.85
C ASP A 34 -1.03 -18.53 9.75
N LYS A 35 -1.79 -17.51 9.32
CA LYS A 35 -2.07 -16.30 10.10
C LYS A 35 -2.89 -16.75 11.31
N GLU A 36 -2.26 -16.83 12.48
CA GLU A 36 -3.06 -16.97 13.71
C GLU A 36 -3.94 -15.72 13.87
N PRO A 37 -5.24 -15.88 14.22
CA PRO A 37 -6.11 -14.74 14.44
C PRO A 37 -5.64 -14.02 15.71
N GLY A 38 -4.94 -12.90 15.53
CA GLY A 38 -4.59 -11.99 16.61
C GLY A 38 -5.82 -11.22 17.10
N ASP A 39 -5.74 -10.67 18.30
CA ASP A 39 -6.77 -9.90 19.03
C ASP A 39 -7.25 -8.58 18.33
N SER A 40 -7.20 -8.48 17.00
CA SER A 40 -7.47 -7.28 16.20
C SER A 40 -8.96 -7.01 15.89
N GLU A 41 -9.85 -7.99 16.06
CA GLU A 41 -11.26 -7.84 15.68
C GLU A 41 -12.00 -6.63 16.31
N PRO A 42 -11.80 -6.26 17.60
CA PRO A 42 -12.50 -5.11 18.18
C PRO A 42 -12.06 -3.77 17.56
N VAL A 43 -10.81 -3.67 17.13
CA VAL A 43 -10.21 -2.46 16.56
C VAL A 43 -10.62 -2.30 15.11
N GLN A 44 -10.57 -3.38 14.32
CA GLN A 44 -11.06 -3.38 12.95
C GLN A 44 -12.56 -3.00 12.88
N ALA A 45 -13.40 -3.61 13.73
CA ALA A 45 -14.84 -3.32 13.72
C ALA A 45 -15.19 -1.85 14.01
N ALA A 46 -14.38 -1.16 14.84
CA ALA A 46 -14.57 0.26 15.13
C ALA A 46 -14.26 1.13 13.90
N TYR A 47 -13.19 0.84 13.17
CA TYR A 47 -12.82 1.59 11.97
C TYR A 47 -13.70 1.27 10.77
N THR A 48 -14.12 0.01 10.60
CA THR A 48 -15.09 -0.38 9.56
C THR A 48 -16.37 0.46 9.66
N SER A 49 -16.89 0.67 10.87
CA SER A 49 -18.08 1.51 11.06
C SER A 49 -17.79 3.00 10.85
N LEU A 50 -16.62 3.49 11.25
CA LEU A 50 -16.25 4.89 11.12
C LEU A 50 -16.04 5.31 9.65
N TYR A 51 -15.46 4.41 8.86
CA TYR A 51 -15.09 4.63 7.46
C TYR A 51 -15.98 3.86 6.48
N GLU A 52 -17.16 3.40 6.91
CA GLU A 52 -18.07 2.56 6.11
C GLU A 52 -18.38 3.17 4.73
N THR A 53 -18.60 4.48 4.68
CA THR A 53 -18.88 5.23 3.45
C THR A 53 -17.65 5.87 2.81
N SER A 54 -16.45 5.49 3.26
CA SER A 54 -15.18 6.04 2.77
C SER A 54 -14.42 5.07 1.86
N VAL A 55 -13.70 5.60 0.88
CA VAL A 55 -12.73 4.84 0.08
C VAL A 55 -11.36 5.52 0.11
N PHE A 56 -10.33 4.71 0.35
CA PHE A 56 -8.92 5.07 0.33
C PHE A 56 -8.30 4.62 -0.99
N LEU A 57 -7.91 5.59 -1.82
CA LEU A 57 -7.25 5.39 -3.11
C LEU A 57 -5.75 5.72 -2.95
N GLY A 58 -4.87 4.80 -3.32
CA GLY A 58 -3.44 5.07 -3.17
C GLY A 58 -2.49 4.00 -3.66
N ASP A 59 -1.25 4.08 -3.20
CA ASP A 59 -0.15 3.16 -3.54
C ASP A 59 -0.02 2.01 -2.51
N SER A 60 1.17 1.41 -2.39
CA SER A 60 1.42 0.32 -1.46
C SER A 60 1.27 0.71 0.02
N ILE A 61 1.43 1.99 0.38
CA ILE A 61 1.20 2.44 1.75
C ILE A 61 -0.30 2.35 2.05
N THR A 62 -1.15 2.80 1.12
CA THR A 62 -2.61 2.69 1.28
C THR A 62 -3.09 1.24 1.22
N GLU A 63 -2.46 0.38 0.43
CA GLU A 63 -2.75 -1.06 0.40
C GLU A 63 -2.57 -1.71 1.78
N GLY A 64 -1.64 -1.19 2.59
CA GLY A 64 -1.40 -1.61 3.96
C GLY A 64 -2.62 -1.56 4.88
N LEU A 65 -3.58 -0.66 4.63
CA LEU A 65 -4.83 -0.57 5.40
C LEU A 65 -5.64 -1.87 5.34
N ALA A 66 -5.74 -2.49 4.16
CA ALA A 66 -6.41 -3.77 4.00
C ALA A 66 -5.49 -4.93 4.36
N TYR A 67 -4.22 -4.88 3.96
CA TYR A 67 -3.27 -5.97 4.21
C TYR A 67 -3.06 -6.28 5.71
N HIS A 68 -3.10 -5.25 6.56
CA HIS A 68 -3.01 -5.37 8.02
C HIS A 68 -4.37 -5.45 8.73
N ASP A 69 -5.46 -5.72 7.99
CA ASP A 69 -6.83 -5.82 8.51
C ASP A 69 -7.30 -4.58 9.29
N ALA A 70 -6.77 -3.39 8.99
CA ALA A 70 -7.21 -2.13 9.62
C ALA A 70 -8.53 -1.61 9.03
N LEU A 71 -8.78 -1.89 7.75
CA LEU A 71 -10.04 -1.63 7.04
C LEU A 71 -10.43 -2.83 6.18
N ASN A 72 -11.70 -2.88 5.76
CA ASN A 72 -12.17 -3.88 4.79
C ASN A 72 -11.60 -3.58 3.39
N GLU A 73 -11.41 -4.62 2.58
CA GLU A 73 -10.96 -4.48 1.19
C GLU A 73 -11.89 -3.59 0.35
N GLU A 74 -13.21 -3.55 0.63
CA GLU A 74 -14.13 -2.65 -0.08
C GLU A 74 -13.85 -1.16 0.15
N ASN A 75 -13.18 -0.79 1.25
CA ASN A 75 -12.79 0.58 1.55
C ASN A 75 -11.45 0.95 0.91
N VAL A 76 -10.72 0.00 0.30
CA VAL A 76 -9.38 0.23 -0.25
C VAL A 76 -9.37 0.01 -1.76
N LEU A 77 -8.82 0.97 -2.50
CA LEU A 77 -8.63 0.94 -3.94
C LEU A 77 -7.18 1.30 -4.25
N ALA A 78 -6.26 0.48 -3.78
CA ALA A 78 -4.83 0.76 -3.79
C ALA A 78 -4.03 -0.26 -4.60
N GLY A 79 -2.71 -0.09 -4.67
CA GLY A 79 -1.81 -1.11 -5.23
C GLY A 79 -0.38 -0.61 -5.38
N ALA A 80 0.60 -1.50 -5.20
CA ALA A 80 2.01 -1.16 -5.33
C ALA A 80 2.36 -0.52 -6.69
N GLY A 81 3.17 0.54 -6.67
CA GLY A 81 3.61 1.25 -7.87
C GLY A 81 2.58 2.24 -8.43
N LYS A 82 1.51 2.54 -7.68
CA LYS A 82 0.41 3.37 -8.19
C LYS A 82 0.80 4.84 -8.19
N THR A 83 0.65 5.46 -9.35
CA THR A 83 0.83 6.90 -9.58
C THR A 83 -0.53 7.58 -9.76
N ALA A 84 -0.57 8.90 -9.72
CA ALA A 84 -1.75 9.69 -10.06
C ALA A 84 -2.25 9.38 -11.49
N GLN A 85 -1.34 9.12 -12.43
CA GLN A 85 -1.70 8.72 -13.80
C GLN A 85 -2.45 7.38 -13.82
N PHE A 86 -1.94 6.37 -13.11
CA PHE A 86 -2.56 5.04 -13.08
C PHE A 86 -3.85 5.01 -12.27
N ALA A 87 -3.97 5.86 -11.24
CA ALA A 87 -5.20 6.00 -10.46
C ALA A 87 -6.39 6.52 -11.29
N LEU A 88 -6.18 7.13 -12.46
CA LEU A 88 -7.28 7.50 -13.37
C LEU A 88 -8.12 6.29 -13.81
N GLU A 89 -7.50 5.12 -13.96
CA GLU A 89 -8.19 3.89 -14.34
C GLU A 89 -9.17 3.41 -13.25
N ASN A 90 -8.99 3.91 -12.03
CA ASN A 90 -9.78 3.55 -10.86
C ASN A 90 -11.04 4.41 -10.68
N VAL A 91 -11.20 5.53 -11.40
CA VAL A 91 -12.33 6.47 -11.23
C VAL A 91 -13.70 5.80 -11.43
N GLU A 92 -13.86 5.00 -12.47
CA GLU A 92 -15.14 4.33 -12.75
C GLU A 92 -15.48 3.24 -11.72
N GLU A 93 -14.46 2.58 -11.15
CA GLU A 93 -14.67 1.62 -10.07
C GLU A 93 -15.02 2.32 -8.76
N LEU A 94 -14.30 3.40 -8.43
CA LEU A 94 -14.59 4.26 -7.29
C LEU A 94 -16.03 4.80 -7.34
N ALA A 95 -16.48 5.23 -8.52
CA ALA A 95 -17.85 5.72 -8.73
C ALA A 95 -18.92 4.65 -8.44
N LYS A 96 -18.66 3.37 -8.74
CA LYS A 96 -19.62 2.28 -8.44
C LYS A 96 -19.77 2.04 -6.94
N ARG A 97 -18.72 2.30 -6.15
CA ARG A 97 -18.73 2.16 -4.69
C ARG A 97 -19.55 3.27 -4.01
N LYS A 98 -19.79 4.39 -4.70
CA LYS A 98 -20.56 5.55 -4.22
C LYS A 98 -20.11 6.02 -2.81
N PRO A 99 -18.81 6.24 -2.59
CA PRO A 99 -18.35 6.76 -1.31
C PRO A 99 -18.88 8.16 -1.06
N GLU A 100 -19.06 8.50 0.22
CA GLU A 100 -19.31 9.87 0.67
C GLU A 100 -17.99 10.61 0.91
N HIS A 101 -16.91 9.90 1.25
CA HIS A 101 -15.57 10.47 1.43
C HIS A 101 -14.51 9.66 0.68
N ILE A 102 -13.63 10.34 -0.04
CA ILE A 102 -12.49 9.75 -0.73
C ILE A 102 -11.19 10.32 -0.16
N PHE A 103 -10.33 9.45 0.35
CA PHE A 103 -8.96 9.80 0.74
C PHE A 103 -8.01 9.37 -0.38
N ILE A 104 -7.12 10.26 -0.80
CA ILE A 104 -6.14 9.95 -1.85
C ILE A 104 -4.73 10.13 -1.29
N GLN A 105 -3.93 9.06 -1.27
CA GLN A 105 -2.52 9.08 -0.88
C GLN A 105 -1.68 8.52 -2.02
N LEU A 106 -1.10 9.42 -2.81
CA LEU A 106 -0.26 9.13 -3.97
C LEU A 106 0.88 10.14 -4.00
N GLY A 107 2.00 9.75 -4.60
CA GLY A 107 3.13 10.65 -4.83
C GLY A 107 4.49 10.02 -4.57
N SER A 108 4.57 8.95 -3.76
CA SER A 108 5.83 8.25 -3.51
C SER A 108 6.35 7.64 -4.81
N ASP A 109 5.50 6.89 -5.51
CA ASP A 109 5.82 6.31 -6.82
C ASP A 109 5.87 7.36 -7.95
N ASP A 110 5.06 8.43 -7.86
CA ASP A 110 5.08 9.52 -8.84
C ASP A 110 6.43 10.25 -8.87
N LEU A 111 7.05 10.46 -7.71
CA LEU A 111 8.38 11.06 -7.61
C LEU A 111 9.46 10.21 -8.29
N LEU A 112 9.21 8.90 -8.44
CA LEU A 112 10.12 7.98 -9.10
C LEU A 112 9.84 7.81 -10.60
N TRP A 113 8.79 8.46 -11.11
CA TRP A 113 8.40 8.35 -12.51
C TRP A 113 9.52 8.83 -13.44
N PRO A 114 9.85 8.10 -14.52
CA PRO A 114 11.01 8.40 -15.37
C PRO A 114 10.71 9.54 -16.36
N THR A 115 10.57 10.75 -15.84
CA THR A 115 10.37 12.00 -16.59
C THR A 115 11.29 13.10 -16.03
N ASP A 116 11.50 14.16 -16.81
CA ASP A 116 12.41 15.25 -16.44
C ASP A 116 11.90 16.07 -15.23
N ASP A 117 10.57 16.19 -15.09
CA ASP A 117 9.91 16.86 -13.96
C ASP A 117 8.77 15.99 -13.40
N PRO A 118 9.08 15.02 -12.53
CA PRO A 118 8.10 14.08 -11.98
C PRO A 118 7.01 14.77 -11.15
N LYS A 119 7.37 15.84 -10.42
CA LYS A 119 6.41 16.60 -9.61
C LYS A 119 5.35 17.25 -10.49
N SER A 120 5.76 18.05 -11.48
CA SER A 120 4.80 18.72 -12.36
C SER A 120 3.97 17.73 -13.17
N TYR A 121 4.60 16.64 -13.62
CA TYR A 121 3.90 15.55 -14.32
C TYR A 121 2.81 14.94 -13.44
N SER A 122 3.17 14.56 -12.22
CA SER A 122 2.24 13.99 -11.24
C SER A 122 1.06 14.92 -10.94
N LEU A 123 1.33 16.17 -10.55
CA LEU A 123 0.28 17.10 -10.15
C LEU A 123 -0.70 17.41 -11.28
N ALA A 124 -0.27 17.32 -12.55
CA ALA A 124 -1.16 17.44 -13.71
C ALA A 124 -2.12 16.25 -13.86
N TYR A 125 -1.68 15.03 -13.55
CA TYR A 125 -2.55 13.85 -13.51
C TYR A 125 -3.41 13.81 -12.25
N TYR A 126 -2.87 14.29 -11.13
CA TYR A 126 -3.61 14.39 -9.88
C TYR A 126 -4.80 15.36 -10.02
N ALA A 127 -4.62 16.49 -10.71
CA ALA A 127 -5.73 17.39 -11.06
C ALA A 127 -6.80 16.68 -11.91
N GLN A 128 -6.40 15.96 -12.96
CA GLN A 128 -7.33 15.18 -13.79
C GLN A 128 -8.07 14.09 -13.00
N LEU A 129 -7.40 13.49 -12.02
CA LEU A 129 -8.00 12.50 -11.14
C LEU A 129 -9.08 13.12 -10.27
N ILE A 130 -8.80 14.27 -9.66
CA ILE A 130 -9.77 15.03 -8.86
C ILE A 130 -10.96 15.43 -9.73
N ASP A 131 -10.73 15.97 -10.93
CA ASP A 131 -11.79 16.34 -11.87
C ASP A 131 -12.66 15.14 -12.24
N GLY A 132 -12.05 14.02 -12.61
CA GLY A 132 -12.77 12.78 -12.96
C GLY A 132 -13.62 12.26 -11.80
N ILE A 133 -13.13 12.37 -10.57
CA ILE A 133 -13.88 12.02 -9.36
C ILE A 133 -15.07 12.95 -9.18
N LYS A 134 -14.86 14.27 -9.20
CA LYS A 134 -15.93 15.28 -9.03
C LYS A 134 -17.02 15.16 -10.09
N ASP A 135 -16.65 14.84 -11.33
CA ASP A 135 -17.60 14.62 -12.43
C ASP A 135 -18.52 13.42 -12.19
N ARG A 136 -18.04 12.37 -11.51
CA ARG A 136 -18.81 11.14 -11.26
C ARG A 136 -19.49 11.11 -9.90
N LEU A 137 -18.88 11.77 -8.92
CA LEU A 137 -19.26 11.79 -7.51
C LEU A 137 -19.27 13.24 -7.00
N PRO A 138 -20.19 14.09 -7.52
CA PRO A 138 -20.18 15.53 -7.24
C PRO A 138 -20.45 15.88 -5.77
N ASP A 139 -21.08 14.97 -5.03
CA ASP A 139 -21.41 15.14 -3.61
C ASP A 139 -20.36 14.53 -2.67
N ALA A 140 -19.38 13.79 -3.19
CA ALA A 140 -18.35 13.14 -2.35
C ALA A 140 -17.28 14.15 -1.93
N ALA A 141 -16.91 14.12 -0.65
CA ALA A 141 -15.75 14.84 -0.15
C ALA A 141 -14.46 14.18 -0.65
N VAL A 142 -13.47 14.98 -1.05
CA VAL A 142 -12.14 14.50 -1.42
C VAL A 142 -11.12 15.10 -0.45
N THR A 143 -10.25 14.27 0.10
CA THR A 143 -9.12 14.70 0.94
C THR A 143 -7.83 14.09 0.42
N LEU A 144 -6.87 14.95 0.08
CA LEU A 144 -5.51 14.55 -0.26
C LEU A 144 -4.71 14.31 1.02
N LEU A 145 -3.99 13.20 1.08
CA LEU A 145 -3.06 12.88 2.15
C LEU A 145 -1.65 13.12 1.66
N SER A 146 -0.85 13.85 2.44
CA SER A 146 0.55 14.10 2.09
C SER A 146 1.33 12.79 1.92
N VAL A 147 2.32 12.78 1.03
CA VAL A 147 3.28 11.68 0.95
C VAL A 147 4.05 11.62 2.28
N THR A 148 4.06 10.46 2.91
CA THR A 148 4.81 10.26 4.16
C THR A 148 6.31 10.39 3.90
N PRO A 149 7.08 11.08 4.76
CA PRO A 149 8.53 11.01 4.75
C PRO A 149 9.02 9.55 4.75
N VAL A 150 10.25 9.34 4.29
CA VAL A 150 10.94 8.05 4.38
C VAL A 150 12.17 8.19 5.27
N THR A 151 12.71 7.08 5.74
CA THR A 151 13.93 7.10 6.57
C THR A 151 15.13 7.69 5.81
N GLU A 152 16.14 8.14 6.55
CA GLU A 152 17.40 8.57 5.95
C GLU A 152 18.06 7.46 5.12
N GLU A 153 17.95 6.21 5.55
CA GLU A 153 18.49 5.07 4.79
C GLU A 153 17.78 4.88 3.46
N ALA A 154 16.45 4.93 3.45
CA ALA A 154 15.67 4.88 2.22
C ALA A 154 16.05 6.03 1.28
N THR A 155 16.22 7.24 1.82
CA THR A 155 16.67 8.42 1.06
C THR A 155 18.10 8.29 0.52
N ARG A 156 19.00 7.58 1.21
CA ARG A 156 20.34 7.28 0.67
C ARG A 156 20.27 6.29 -0.50
N LYS A 157 19.40 5.28 -0.42
CA LYS A 157 19.19 4.28 -1.46
C LYS A 157 18.49 4.88 -2.69
N GLU A 158 17.49 5.72 -2.44
CA GLU A 158 16.73 6.44 -3.46
C GLU A 158 16.76 7.96 -3.18
N PRO A 159 17.73 8.69 -3.76
CA PRO A 159 17.91 10.12 -3.55
C PRO A 159 16.72 11.01 -3.89
N ARG A 160 15.82 10.58 -4.78
CA ARG A 160 14.65 11.37 -5.22
C ARG A 160 13.66 11.62 -4.08
N TYR A 161 13.62 10.77 -3.05
CA TYR A 161 12.77 10.98 -1.88
C TYR A 161 13.12 12.23 -1.06
N ARG A 162 14.29 12.85 -1.27
CA ARG A 162 14.58 14.19 -0.72
C ARG A 162 13.57 15.25 -1.15
N ASN A 163 12.88 15.02 -2.28
CA ASN A 163 11.91 15.96 -2.85
C ASN A 163 10.48 15.77 -2.29
N ILE A 164 10.23 14.83 -1.36
CA ILE A 164 8.90 14.61 -0.77
C ILE A 164 8.33 15.89 -0.15
N GLY A 165 9.14 16.66 0.58
CA GLY A 165 8.68 17.93 1.17
C GLY A 165 8.23 18.94 0.11
N ASP A 166 9.02 19.12 -0.95
CA ASP A 166 8.65 20.01 -2.07
C ASP A 166 7.40 19.50 -2.82
N TYR A 167 7.28 18.19 -2.99
CA TYR A 167 6.10 17.57 -3.59
C TYR A 167 4.83 17.85 -2.77
N ASN A 168 4.90 17.67 -1.45
CA ASN A 168 3.78 17.89 -0.54
C ASN A 168 3.30 19.35 -0.53
N GLU A 169 4.20 20.33 -0.65
CA GLU A 169 3.79 21.73 -0.83
C GLU A 169 2.98 21.92 -2.13
N GLY A 170 3.43 21.31 -3.24
CA GLY A 170 2.67 21.33 -4.49
C GLY A 170 1.32 20.61 -4.40
N LEU A 171 1.25 19.51 -3.65
CA LEU A 171 0.01 18.77 -3.41
C LEU A 171 -0.99 19.58 -2.57
N LYS A 172 -0.49 20.32 -1.57
CA LYS A 172 -1.28 21.24 -0.74
C LYS A 172 -1.82 22.43 -1.54
N GLU A 173 -0.99 23.01 -2.40
CA GLU A 173 -1.41 24.07 -3.33
C GLU A 173 -2.47 23.56 -4.31
N LEU A 174 -2.29 22.34 -4.85
CA LEU A 174 -3.28 21.70 -5.70
C LEU A 174 -4.61 21.51 -4.95
N ALA A 175 -4.59 20.97 -3.74
CA ALA A 175 -5.80 20.78 -2.95
C ALA A 175 -6.58 22.09 -2.74
N ALA A 176 -5.87 23.19 -2.46
CA ALA A 176 -6.47 24.51 -2.33
C ALA A 176 -7.06 25.02 -3.65
N ARG A 177 -6.37 24.81 -4.78
CA ARG A 177 -6.84 25.24 -6.11
C ARG A 177 -8.08 24.46 -6.54
N GLU A 178 -8.09 23.15 -6.30
CA GLU A 178 -9.20 22.28 -6.67
C GLU A 178 -10.32 22.30 -5.64
N ASP A 179 -10.24 23.08 -4.55
CA ASP A 179 -11.23 23.13 -3.47
C ASP A 179 -11.54 21.73 -2.90
N VAL A 180 -10.49 21.05 -2.44
CA VAL A 180 -10.56 19.75 -1.76
C VAL A 180 -9.75 19.77 -0.46
N GLY A 181 -10.00 18.80 0.42
CA GLY A 181 -9.25 18.66 1.67
C GLY A 181 -7.78 18.32 1.44
N TYR A 182 -6.93 18.71 2.38
CA TYR A 182 -5.54 18.29 2.48
C TYR A 182 -5.19 17.99 3.94
N VAL A 183 -4.61 16.83 4.23
CA VAL A 183 -4.11 16.45 5.55
C VAL A 183 -2.62 16.15 5.47
N ASP A 184 -1.85 16.77 6.36
CA ASP A 184 -0.41 16.53 6.51
C ASP A 184 -0.18 15.35 7.47
N LEU A 185 0.40 14.27 6.96
CA LEU A 185 0.74 13.06 7.70
C LEU A 185 2.15 13.10 8.29
N SER A 186 2.95 14.14 7.99
CA SER A 186 4.32 14.23 8.50
C SER A 186 4.44 14.17 10.04
N PRO A 187 3.49 14.72 10.84
CA PRO A 187 3.56 14.58 12.31
C PRO A 187 3.51 13.13 12.77
N LEU A 188 2.67 12.28 12.14
CA LEU A 188 2.58 10.86 12.48
C LEU A 188 3.90 10.13 12.30
N THR A 189 4.55 10.36 11.15
CA THR A 189 5.83 9.72 10.86
C THR A 189 6.97 10.21 11.75
N ALA A 190 6.88 11.44 12.26
CA ALA A 190 7.87 11.97 13.20
C ALA A 190 7.68 11.40 14.61
N GLU A 191 6.44 11.23 15.05
CA GLU A 191 6.10 10.69 16.37
C GLU A 191 6.25 9.17 16.45
N HIS A 192 6.06 8.48 15.32
CA HIS A 192 6.06 7.01 15.22
C HIS A 192 7.12 6.47 14.26
N ALA A 193 8.30 7.09 14.26
CA ALA A 193 9.44 6.66 13.42
C ALA A 193 9.93 5.23 13.73
N ASP A 194 9.55 4.66 14.86
CA ASP A 194 9.81 3.27 15.24
C ASP A 194 8.92 2.26 14.50
N LEU A 195 7.83 2.71 13.88
CA LEU A 195 6.87 1.86 13.16
C LEU A 195 7.17 1.72 11.66
N TYR A 196 8.28 2.26 11.15
CA TYR A 196 8.73 1.92 9.80
C TYR A 196 9.07 0.43 9.70
N ASP A 197 8.74 -0.19 8.58
CA ASP A 197 9.25 -1.51 8.24
C ASP A 197 10.74 -1.43 7.83
N ALA A 198 11.37 -2.58 7.63
CA ALA A 198 12.81 -2.71 7.39
C ALA A 198 13.32 -1.96 6.15
N ASP A 199 12.45 -1.63 5.19
CA ASP A 199 12.83 -0.83 4.02
C ASP A 199 12.85 0.68 4.28
N GLY A 200 12.24 1.12 5.39
CA GLY A 200 12.15 2.52 5.78
C GLY A 200 11.27 3.37 4.87
N ILE A 201 10.36 2.74 4.12
CA ILE A 201 9.36 3.36 3.24
C ILE A 201 7.95 2.95 3.69
N HIS A 202 7.73 1.66 3.96
CA HIS A 202 6.46 1.12 4.45
C HIS A 202 6.39 1.11 5.99
N PHE A 203 5.22 0.76 6.51
CA PHE A 203 4.94 0.76 7.95
C PHE A 203 4.47 -0.60 8.45
N GLN A 204 4.72 -0.85 9.73
CA GLN A 204 4.22 -2.01 10.48
C GLN A 204 2.70 -1.89 10.72
N ALA A 205 2.06 -3.00 11.11
CA ALA A 205 0.61 -3.09 11.28
C ALA A 205 0.05 -2.04 12.24
N GLU A 206 0.80 -1.73 13.30
CA GLU A 206 0.46 -0.81 14.38
C GLU A 206 0.30 0.64 13.91
N PHE A 207 0.89 1.00 12.77
CA PHE A 207 0.78 2.36 12.22
C PHE A 207 -0.63 2.67 11.69
N TYR A 208 -1.31 1.67 11.11
CA TYR A 208 -2.56 1.89 10.39
C TYR A 208 -3.74 2.33 11.28
N PRO A 209 -3.96 1.73 12.47
CA PRO A 209 -4.92 2.28 13.45
C PRO A 209 -4.62 3.73 13.84
N ILE A 210 -3.34 4.06 14.05
CA ILE A 210 -2.92 5.43 14.44
C ILE A 210 -3.22 6.42 13.32
N LEU A 211 -2.95 6.04 12.07
CA LEU A 211 -3.33 6.83 10.89
C LEU A 211 -4.83 7.08 10.85
N LEU A 212 -5.65 6.06 11.08
CA LEU A 212 -7.11 6.16 11.05
C LEU A 212 -7.67 7.04 12.18
N ASP A 213 -7.11 6.96 13.39
CA ASP A 213 -7.47 7.86 14.51
C ASP A 213 -7.09 9.31 14.19
N TYR A 214 -5.89 9.53 13.63
CA TYR A 214 -5.43 10.85 13.25
C TYR A 214 -6.33 11.50 12.20
N LEU A 215 -6.71 10.75 11.16
CA LEU A 215 -7.64 11.22 10.13
C LEU A 215 -9.00 11.55 10.71
N LYS A 216 -9.52 10.73 11.63
CA LYS A 216 -10.78 11.01 12.32
C LYS A 216 -10.72 12.36 13.04
N ASP A 217 -9.65 12.61 13.79
CA ASP A 217 -9.48 13.85 14.55
C ASP A 217 -9.31 15.08 13.63
N GLU A 218 -8.65 14.92 12.48
CA GLU A 218 -8.54 15.96 11.45
C GLU A 218 -9.91 16.34 10.86
N LEU A 219 -10.78 15.35 10.62
CA LEU A 219 -12.13 15.57 10.08
C LEU A 219 -13.06 16.23 11.11
N ASP A 220 -12.99 15.80 12.37
CA ASP A 220 -13.78 16.39 13.47
C ASP A 220 -13.42 17.86 13.68
N ARG A 221 -12.11 18.19 13.64
CA ARG A 221 -11.62 19.57 13.77
C ARG A 221 -12.11 20.48 12.63
N ARG A 222 -12.29 19.95 11.42
CA ARG A 222 -12.84 20.69 10.28
C ARG A 222 -14.34 20.88 10.36
N SER A 223 -15.06 19.85 10.82
CA SER A 223 -16.52 19.88 10.96
C SER A 223 -16.96 20.83 12.07
N GLY A 224 -16.16 20.99 13.13
CA GLY A 224 -16.41 21.95 14.22
C GLY A 224 -15.98 23.40 13.94
N ALA A 225 -15.33 23.67 12.80
CA ALA A 225 -14.86 25.00 12.43
C ALA A 225 -15.83 25.77 11.49
N GLN A 226 -16.99 25.17 11.16
CA GLN A 226 -18.05 25.77 10.34
C GLN A 226 -19.20 26.33 11.19
#